data_AF-A0A8J3N8L9-F1
#
_entry.id   AF-A0A8J3N8L9-F1
#
_cell.length_a   1.000
_cell.length_b   1.000
_cell.length_c   1.000
_cell.angle_alpha   90.00
_cell.angle_beta   90.00
_cell.angle_gamma   90.00
#
_symmetry.space_group_name_H-M   'P 1'
#
loop_
_entity.id
_entity.type
_entity.pdbx_description
1 polymer ?
#
loop_
_entity_poly.entity_id
_entity_poly.type
_entity_poly.pdbx_seq_one_letter_code
_entity_poly.pdbx_strand_id
1 'polypeptide(L)'
;MEEQISVATLSLNEIMAVSAILQFYEKHMWNTTMPSAKRSQRQVEVAGLIVKLALLPSGQAASLTRGDLGYINTALRIFITQVTEKIPPSDSRGNLLISCEQVQTLFSTLIPANLSE
;
A
#
# COMPACT_ATOMS: atom_id res chain seq x y z
N MET A 1 -0.07 20.00 10.25
CA MET A 1 -1.23 19.98 9.34
C MET A 1 -0.86 19.02 8.23
N GLU A 2 -1.42 17.81 8.22
CA GLU A 2 -1.08 16.81 7.19
C GLU A 2 -1.72 17.21 5.87
N GLU A 3 -0.91 17.26 4.82
CA GLU A 3 -1.35 17.59 3.47
C GLU A 3 -2.18 16.42 2.92
N GLN A 4 -3.46 16.67 2.65
CA GLN A 4 -4.35 15.71 2.02
C GLN A 4 -4.13 15.74 0.52
N ILE A 5 -3.79 14.58 -0.06
CA ILE A 5 -3.59 14.41 -1.49
C ILE A 5 -4.87 13.81 -2.05
N SER A 6 -5.52 14.53 -2.97
CA SER A 6 -6.65 13.99 -3.73
C SER A 6 -6.11 12.97 -4.74
N VAL A 7 -6.32 11.69 -4.46
CA VAL A 7 -5.90 10.60 -5.34
C VAL A 7 -6.93 10.41 -6.45
N ALA A 8 -6.45 10.08 -7.65
CA ALA A 8 -7.28 9.62 -8.76
C ALA A 8 -8.29 8.57 -8.28
N THR A 9 -9.48 8.56 -8.87
CA THR A 9 -10.55 7.62 -8.53
C THR A 9 -10.05 6.18 -8.65
N LEU A 10 -9.84 5.52 -7.51
CA LEU A 10 -9.49 4.11 -7.46
C LEU A 10 -10.73 3.27 -7.77
N SER A 11 -10.57 2.26 -8.60
CA SER A 11 -11.58 1.22 -8.81
C SER A 11 -11.70 0.34 -7.56
N LEU A 12 -12.83 -0.36 -7.44
CA LEU A 12 -13.07 -1.29 -6.33
C LEU A 12 -12.00 -2.39 -6.28
N ASN A 13 -11.56 -2.89 -7.43
CA ASN A 13 -10.54 -3.93 -7.51
C ASN A 13 -9.19 -3.43 -7.00
N GLU A 14 -8.80 -2.20 -7.31
CA GLU A 14 -7.57 -1.58 -6.80
C GLU A 14 -7.65 -1.38 -5.28
N ILE A 15 -8.78 -0.91 -4.77
CA ILE A 15 -9.02 -0.76 -3.32
C ILE A 15 -8.88 -2.11 -2.61
N MET A 16 -9.50 -3.16 -3.15
CA MET A 16 -9.40 -4.50 -2.59
C MET A 16 -7.97 -5.06 -2.64
N ALA A 17 -7.26 -4.86 -3.75
CA ALA A 17 -5.89 -5.31 -3.91
C ALA A 17 -4.95 -4.63 -2.92
N VAL A 18 -5.03 -3.30 -2.80
CA VAL A 18 -4.23 -2.53 -1.84
C VAL A 18 -4.54 -2.95 -0.40
N SER A 19 -5.82 -3.15 -0.08
CA SER A 19 -6.24 -3.62 1.25
C SER A 19 -5.64 -4.98 1.59
N ALA A 20 -5.66 -5.93 0.65
CA ALA A 20 -5.05 -7.25 0.84
C ALA A 20 -3.52 -7.18 1.03
N ILE A 21 -2.84 -6.28 0.31
CA ILE A 21 -1.40 -6.06 0.44
C ILE A 21 -1.05 -5.42 1.79
N LEU A 22 -1.88 -4.50 2.30
CA LEU A 22 -1.69 -3.91 3.62
C LEU A 22 -1.93 -4.93 4.74
N GLN A 23 -2.92 -5.82 4.61
CA GLN A 23 -3.12 -6.93 5.54
C GLN A 23 -1.93 -7.90 5.55
N PHE A 24 -1.37 -8.19 4.37
CA PHE A 24 -0.13 -8.95 4.27
C PHE A 24 1.02 -8.23 5.00
N TYR A 25 1.14 -6.91 4.83
CA TYR A 25 2.18 -6.11 5.47
C TYR A 25 2.06 -6.09 7.00
N GLU A 26 0.85 -5.99 7.57
CA GLU A 26 0.66 -6.13 9.02
C GLU A 26 1.19 -7.47 9.54
N LYS A 27 0.81 -8.57 8.87
CA LYS A 27 1.27 -9.91 9.22
C LYS A 27 2.79 -10.04 9.06
N HIS A 28 3.36 -9.42 8.03
CA HIS A 28 4.80 -9.38 7.83
C HIS A 28 5.50 -8.68 9.00
N MET A 29 5.07 -7.46 9.38
CA MET A 29 5.64 -6.72 10.51
C MET A 29 5.59 -7.50 11.81
N TRP A 30 4.48 -8.20 12.08
CA TRP A 30 4.34 -9.04 13.28
C TRP A 30 5.38 -10.16 13.33
N ASN A 31 5.65 -10.80 12.19
CA ASN A 31 6.52 -11.97 12.10
C ASN A 31 8.01 -11.62 11.99
N THR A 32 8.36 -10.46 11.43
CA THR A 32 9.76 -10.12 11.11
C THR A 32 10.35 -9.03 11.99
N THR A 33 9.54 -8.34 12.78
CA THR A 33 9.99 -7.19 13.58
C THR A 33 9.83 -7.44 15.07
N MET A 34 10.87 -7.20 15.86
CA MET A 34 10.82 -7.31 17.32
C MET A 34 9.74 -6.38 17.91
N PRO A 35 9.10 -6.78 19.03
CA PRO A 35 8.15 -5.93 19.74
C PRO A 35 8.74 -4.58 20.13
N SER A 36 8.05 -3.50 19.76
CA SER A 36 8.42 -2.13 20.12
C SER A 36 7.20 -1.20 20.00
N ALA A 37 7.21 -0.10 20.75
CA ALA A 37 6.18 0.94 20.64
C ALA A 37 6.06 1.47 19.20
N LYS A 38 7.19 1.64 18.51
CA LYS A 38 7.23 2.07 17.10
C LYS A 38 6.55 1.06 16.16
N ARG A 39 6.72 -0.24 16.40
CA ARG A 39 6.02 -1.29 15.63
C ARG A 39 4.51 -1.20 15.87
N SER A 40 4.08 -1.10 17.12
CA SER A 40 2.66 -1.00 17.47
C SER A 40 2.01 0.24 16.87
N GLN A 41 2.68 1.39 16.90
CA GLN A 41 2.21 2.61 16.25
C GLN A 41 1.98 2.39 14.75
N ARG A 42 2.97 1.84 14.04
CA ARG A 42 2.84 1.53 12.60
C ARG A 42 1.69 0.58 12.31
N GLN A 43 1.47 -0.42 13.16
CA GLN A 43 0.33 -1.34 13.00
C GLN A 43 -1.00 -0.60 13.11
N VAL A 44 -1.17 0.27 14.11
CA VAL A 44 -2.39 1.08 14.26
C VAL A 44 -2.61 1.98 13.04
N GLU A 45 -1.55 2.61 12.53
CA GLU A 45 -1.62 3.46 11.34
C GLU A 45 -2.02 2.66 10.08
N VAL A 46 -1.44 1.47 9.88
CA VAL A 46 -1.81 0.58 8.77
C VAL A 46 -3.24 0.05 8.91
N ALA A 47 -3.67 -0.33 10.11
CA ALA A 47 -5.04 -0.76 10.37
C ALA A 47 -6.05 0.38 10.09
N GLY A 48 -5.73 1.60 10.51
CA GLY A 48 -6.51 2.80 10.22
C GLY A 48 -6.62 3.05 8.71
N LEU A 49 -5.53 2.87 7.97
CA LEU A 49 -5.52 2.98 6.52
C LEU A 49 -6.39 1.91 5.83
N ILE A 50 -6.35 0.65 6.28
CA ILE A 50 -7.22 -0.42 5.75
C ILE A 50 -8.69 -0.05 5.95
N VAL A 51 -9.07 0.42 7.14
CA VAL A 51 -10.44 0.86 7.41
C VAL A 51 -10.81 2.05 6.54
N LYS A 52 -9.90 3.03 6.40
CA LYS A 52 -10.10 4.20 5.56
C LYS A 52 -10.38 3.80 4.11
N LEU A 53 -9.61 2.86 3.55
CA LEU A 53 -9.82 2.32 2.20
C LEU A 53 -11.15 1.58 2.06
N ALA A 54 -11.55 0.80 3.06
CA ALA A 54 -12.82 0.06 3.05
C ALA A 54 -14.05 0.97 3.10
N LEU A 55 -13.91 2.17 3.66
CA LEU A 55 -14.98 3.16 3.75
C LEU A 55 -15.04 4.10 2.53
N LEU A 56 -14.12 3.97 1.56
CA LEU A 56 -14.15 4.80 0.36
C LEU A 56 -15.33 4.40 -0.53
N PRO A 57 -16.19 5.35 -0.91
CA PRO A 57 -17.20 5.13 -1.93
C PRO A 57 -16.51 4.81 -3.26
N SER A 58 -16.98 3.78 -3.97
CA SER A 58 -16.43 3.44 -5.28
C SER A 58 -16.54 4.62 -6.25
N GLY A 59 -15.46 4.91 -6.97
CA GLY A 59 -15.44 6.01 -7.95
C GLY A 59 -15.37 7.42 -7.37
N GLN A 60 -15.11 7.58 -6.06
CA GLN A 60 -14.77 8.88 -5.49
C GLN A 60 -13.26 9.02 -5.29
N ALA A 61 -12.77 10.26 -5.33
CA ALA A 61 -11.38 10.58 -5.05
C ALA A 61 -11.07 10.20 -3.59
N ALA A 62 -10.09 9.32 -3.41
CA ALA A 62 -9.61 8.97 -2.08
C ALA A 62 -8.76 10.14 -1.55
N SER A 63 -9.15 10.74 -0.44
CA SER A 63 -8.25 11.65 0.28
C SER A 63 -7.25 10.81 1.06
N LEU A 64 -6.08 10.56 0.47
CA LEU A 64 -4.97 9.87 1.14
C LEU A 64 -3.95 10.91 1.61
N THR A 65 -3.43 10.74 2.82
CA THR A 65 -2.32 11.57 3.30
C THR A 65 -1.02 11.09 2.68
N ARG A 66 0.03 11.91 2.76
CA ARG A 66 1.39 11.46 2.38
C ARG A 66 1.85 10.24 3.20
N GLY A 67 1.49 10.18 4.47
CA GLY A 67 1.78 9.04 5.34
C GLY A 67 1.13 7.76 4.84
N ASP A 68 -0.15 7.85 4.44
CA ASP A 68 -0.90 6.73 3.86
C ASP A 68 -0.19 6.18 2.61
N LEU A 69 0.19 7.07 1.69
CA LEU A 69 0.92 6.71 0.48
C LEU A 69 2.28 6.06 0.79
N GLY A 70 2.99 6.54 1.82
CA GLY A 70 4.23 5.95 2.30
C GLY A 70 4.05 4.50 2.78
N TYR A 71 2.97 4.22 3.51
CA TYR A 71 2.64 2.87 3.95
C TYR A 71 2.26 1.96 2.78
N ILE A 72 1.43 2.43 1.84
CA ILE A 72 1.05 1.66 0.64
C ILE A 72 2.29 1.29 -0.18
N ASN A 73 3.18 2.25 -0.43
CA ASN A 73 4.39 2.00 -1.21
C ASN A 73 5.33 1.02 -0.49
N THR A 74 5.49 1.16 0.83
CA THR A 74 6.29 0.22 1.62
C THR A 74 5.72 -1.20 1.58
N ALA A 75 4.41 -1.34 1.75
CA ALA A 75 3.71 -2.63 1.70
C ALA A 75 3.84 -3.28 0.31
N LEU A 76 3.66 -2.50 -0.77
CA LEU A 76 3.85 -2.95 -2.15
C LEU A 76 5.26 -3.46 -2.40
N ARG A 77 6.29 -2.70 -2.00
CA ARG A 77 7.70 -3.11 -2.15
C ARG A 77 7.96 -4.44 -1.46
N ILE A 78 7.53 -4.56 -0.19
CA ILE A 78 7.71 -5.80 0.57
C ILE A 78 6.95 -6.95 -0.09
N PHE A 79 5.72 -6.74 -0.55
CA PHE A 79 4.94 -7.77 -1.23
C PHE A 79 5.63 -8.23 -2.52
N ILE A 80 6.07 -7.30 -3.38
CA ILE A 80 6.81 -7.58 -4.61
C ILE A 80 8.08 -8.40 -4.32
N THR A 81 8.87 -7.98 -3.33
CA THR A 81 10.08 -8.72 -2.91
C THR A 81 9.72 -10.13 -2.45
N GLN A 82 8.71 -10.29 -1.59
CA GLN A 82 8.32 -11.60 -1.07
C GLN A 82 7.77 -12.53 -2.16
N VAL A 83 6.98 -12.02 -3.11
CA VAL A 83 6.51 -12.77 -4.27
C VAL A 83 7.68 -13.20 -5.15
N THR A 84 8.61 -12.28 -5.42
CA THR A 84 9.77 -12.54 -6.28
C THR A 84 10.69 -13.61 -5.69
N GLU A 85 10.93 -13.56 -4.39
CA GLU A 85 11.85 -14.46 -3.69
C GLU A 85 11.24 -15.84 -3.37
N LYS A 86 9.93 -15.88 -3.05
CA LYS A 86 9.31 -17.09 -2.49
C LYS A 86 8.42 -17.85 -3.46
N ILE A 87 7.95 -17.22 -4.54
CA ILE A 87 7.07 -17.86 -5.52
C ILE A 87 7.89 -18.24 -6.76
N PRO A 88 7.90 -19.52 -7.19
CA PRO A 88 8.60 -19.94 -8.39
C PRO A 88 8.15 -19.18 -9.65
N PRO A 89 9.03 -18.99 -10.64
CA PRO A 89 8.68 -18.38 -11.92
C PRO A 89 7.51 -19.07 -12.61
N SER A 90 6.50 -18.29 -12.96
CA SER A 90 5.33 -18.70 -13.73
C SER A 90 4.68 -17.46 -14.36
N ASP A 91 3.85 -17.66 -15.39
CA ASP A 91 3.11 -16.56 -16.04
C ASP A 91 2.18 -15.86 -15.04
N SER A 92 1.53 -16.62 -14.16
CA SER A 92 0.70 -16.07 -13.08
C SER A 92 1.49 -15.17 -12.15
N ARG A 93 2.73 -15.55 -11.80
CA ARG A 93 3.62 -14.69 -10.99
C ARG A 93 3.99 -13.42 -11.75
N GLY A 94 4.35 -13.53 -13.04
CA GLY A 94 4.69 -12.39 -13.87
C GLY A 94 3.55 -11.37 -13.95
N ASN A 95 2.34 -11.83 -14.23
CA ASN A 95 1.15 -10.99 -14.32
C ASN A 95 0.81 -10.30 -12.99
N LEU A 96 1.00 -11.00 -11.87
CA LEU A 96 0.84 -10.41 -10.53
C LEU A 96 1.83 -9.29 -10.28
N LEU A 97 3.11 -9.50 -10.59
CA LEU A 97 4.17 -8.50 -10.40
C LEU A 97 3.91 -7.25 -11.25
N ILE A 98 3.56 -7.42 -12.52
CA ILE A 98 3.19 -6.30 -13.42
C ILE A 98 2.02 -5.51 -12.82
N SER A 99 1.00 -6.20 -12.31
CA SER A 99 -0.17 -5.53 -11.70
C SER A 99 0.25 -4.73 -10.46
N CYS A 100 1.13 -5.27 -9.62
CA CYS A 100 1.66 -4.56 -8.45
C CYS A 100 2.50 -3.34 -8.85
N GLU A 101 3.32 -3.43 -9.89
CA GLU A 101 4.12 -2.31 -10.42
C GLU A 101 3.25 -1.20 -11.01
N GLN A 102 2.15 -1.55 -11.69
CA GLN A 102 1.17 -0.58 -12.18
C GLN A 102 0.52 0.18 -11.02
N VAL A 103 0.10 -0.52 -9.96
CA VAL A 103 -0.44 0.10 -8.75
C VAL A 103 0.61 0.99 -8.08
N GLN A 104 1.87 0.54 -7.98
CA GLN A 104 2.95 1.33 -7.43
C GLN A 104 3.22 2.61 -8.25
N THR A 105 3.17 2.51 -9.57
CA THR A 105 3.34 3.65 -10.48
C THR A 105 2.21 4.65 -10.29
N LEU A 106 0.96 4.18 -10.20
CA LEU A 106 -0.21 5.02 -9.92
C LEU A 106 -0.03 5.80 -8.61
N PHE A 107 0.40 5.15 -7.52
CA PHE A 107 0.62 5.86 -6.25
C PHE A 107 1.86 6.76 -6.25
N SER A 108 2.88 6.46 -7.06
CA SER A 108 4.09 7.27 -7.16
C SER A 108 3.86 8.55 -7.96
N THR A 109 3.00 8.54 -8.98
CA THR A 109 2.65 9.73 -9.78
C THR A 109 1.74 10.69 -9.01
N LEU A 110 1.09 10.22 -7.95
CA LEU A 110 0.23 11.01 -7.07
C LEU A 110 1.01 11.75 -5.97
N ILE A 111 2.30 11.44 -5.79
CA ILE A 111 3.20 12.23 -4.95
C ILE A 111 3.81 13.29 -5.87
N PRO A 112 3.45 14.59 -5.77
CA PRO A 112 4.07 15.61 -6.59
C PRO A 112 5.58 15.64 -6.37
N ALA A 113 6.35 15.71 -7.46
CA ALA A 113 7.82 15.67 -7.52
C ALA A 113 8.54 16.79 -6.74
N ASN A 114 7.81 17.73 -6.13
CA ASN A 114 8.37 18.94 -5.53
C ASN A 114 8.90 18.79 -4.10
N LEU A 115 8.93 17.59 -3.51
CA LEU A 115 9.46 17.41 -2.16
C LEU A 115 10.34 16.16 -2.06
N SER A 116 11.34 16.11 -2.95
CA SER A 116 12.60 15.39 -2.71
C SER A 116 13.53 16.29 -1.91
N GLU A 117 13.22 16.54 -0.64
CA GLU A 117 14.16 17.11 0.35
C GLU A 117 14.05 16.34 1.66
#